data_AF-A0A6P0IJJ2-F1
#
_entry.id   AF-A0A6P0IJJ2-F1
#
_cell.length_a   1.000
_cell.length_b   1.000
_cell.length_c   1.000
_cell.angle_alpha   90.00
_cell.angle_beta   90.00
_cell.angle_gamma   90.00
#
_symmetry.space_group_name_H-M   'P 1'
#
loop_
_entity.id
_entity.type
_entity.pdbx_description
1 polymer ?
#
loop_
_entity_poly.entity_id
_entity_poly.type
_entity_poly.pdbx_seq_one_letter_code
_entity_poly.pdbx_strand_id
1 'polypeptide(L)' 'MSIAPLSWQELEALTDFKIDTVNGATNAQSCLRLFGFSESDIRVTLYRDNHAWCPYCQKIWLWLEEKQIPYRIQKITMFC' A
#
# COMPACT_ATOMS: atom_id res chain seq x y z
N MET A 1 14.88 27.40 18.07
CA MET A 1 14.06 27.04 19.25
C MET A 1 13.70 25.56 19.12
N SER A 2 14.00 24.73 20.12
CA SER A 2 13.65 23.30 20.10
C SER A 2 12.22 23.11 20.57
N ILE A 3 11.42 22.36 19.82
CA ILE A 3 10.06 21.98 20.19
C ILE A 3 10.16 20.88 21.26
N ALA A 4 9.41 21.00 22.36
CA ALA A 4 9.35 19.94 23.37
C ALA A 4 8.65 18.70 22.78
N PRO A 5 9.09 17.47 23.11
CA PRO A 5 8.45 16.26 22.60
C PRO A 5 7.04 16.12 23.18
N LEU A 6 6.11 15.62 22.37
CA LEU A 6 4.76 15.28 22.80
C LEU A 6 4.77 14.06 23.73
N SER A 7 3.82 14.02 24.67
CA SER A 7 3.50 12.85 25.48
C SER A 7 2.82 11.76 24.66
N TRP A 8 2.77 10.54 25.20
CA TRP A 8 2.10 9.41 24.53
C TRP A 8 0.61 9.67 24.29
N GLN A 9 -0.08 10.31 25.22
CA GLN A 9 -1.50 10.65 25.08
C GLN A 9 -1.74 11.70 23.99
N GLU A 10 -0.86 12.70 23.89
CA GLU A 10 -0.91 13.70 22.82
C GLU A 10 -0.63 13.08 21.45
N LEU A 11 0.31 12.13 21.37
CA LEU A 11 0.57 11.38 20.14
C LEU A 11 -0.62 10.51 19.75
N GLU A 12 -1.20 9.76 20.69
CA GLU A 12 -2.36 8.90 20.44
C GLU A 12 -3.54 9.70 19.87
N ALA A 13 -3.80 10.90 20.41
CA ALA A 13 -4.83 11.80 19.90
C ALA A 13 -4.60 12.26 18.43
N LEU A 14 -3.37 12.11 17.91
CA LEU A 14 -3.01 12.42 16.52
C LEU A 14 -3.03 11.19 15.59
N THR A 15 -3.44 10.00 16.07
CA THR A 15 -3.33 8.74 15.31
C THR A 15 -4.60 8.26 14.58
N ASP A 16 -5.64 9.10 14.41
CA ASP A 16 -6.85 8.73 13.63
C ASP A 16 -6.62 8.78 12.10
N PHE A 17 -5.64 8.01 11.62
CA PHE A 17 -5.30 7.93 10.21
C PHE A 17 -6.28 7.02 9.48
N LYS A 18 -7.09 7.60 8.59
CA LYS A 18 -7.95 6.84 7.67
C LYS A 18 -7.24 6.66 6.33
N ILE A 19 -6.65 5.48 6.15
CA ILE A 19 -5.90 5.16 4.94
C ILE A 19 -6.84 4.54 3.91
N ASP A 20 -6.99 5.20 2.76
CA ASP A 20 -7.62 4.60 1.59
C ASP A 20 -6.62 3.67 0.89
N THR A 21 -6.80 2.37 1.07
CA THR A 21 -5.93 1.33 0.51
C THR A 21 -6.21 1.06 -0.97
N VAL A 22 -7.30 1.57 -1.54
CA VAL A 22 -7.77 1.29 -2.90
C VAL A 22 -7.42 2.41 -3.86
N ASN A 23 -7.77 3.65 -3.53
CA ASN A 23 -7.55 4.82 -4.39
C ASN A 23 -6.58 5.83 -3.79
N GLY A 24 -6.19 5.68 -2.52
CA GLY A 24 -5.24 6.55 -1.86
C GLY A 24 -3.78 6.28 -2.22
N ALA A 25 -2.88 6.78 -1.38
CA ALA A 25 -1.45 6.52 -1.52
C ALA A 25 -1.14 5.03 -1.39
N THR A 26 -0.21 4.55 -2.22
CA THR A 26 0.23 3.14 -2.20
C THR A 26 0.83 2.78 -0.84
N ASN A 27 0.46 1.61 -0.33
CA ASN A 27 0.97 1.12 0.94
C ASN A 27 1.01 -0.42 0.95
N ALA A 28 1.79 -0.99 1.88
CA ALA A 28 1.99 -2.44 1.95
C ALA A 28 0.71 -3.22 2.29
N GLN A 29 -0.31 -2.58 2.85
CA GLN A 29 -1.57 -3.21 3.27
C GLN A 29 -2.62 -3.27 2.14
N SER A 30 -2.36 -2.63 1.00
CA SER A 30 -3.28 -2.66 -0.15
C SER A 30 -3.44 -4.08 -0.73
N CYS A 31 -4.69 -4.48 -0.94
CA CYS A 31 -5.09 -5.71 -1.63
C CYS A 31 -5.74 -5.44 -3.01
N LEU A 32 -6.07 -4.19 -3.31
CA LEU A 32 -6.74 -3.76 -4.53
C LEU A 32 -6.27 -2.35 -4.90
N ARG A 33 -6.05 -2.08 -6.19
CA ARG A 33 -5.70 -0.77 -6.71
C ARG A 33 -6.46 -0.50 -8.01
N LEU A 34 -7.22 0.59 -8.06
CA LEU A 34 -8.17 0.86 -9.15
C LEU A 34 -7.83 2.06 -10.01
N PHE A 35 -7.20 3.11 -9.48
CA PHE A 35 -6.85 4.32 -10.24
C PHE A 35 -8.03 4.94 -11.03
N GLY A 36 -9.25 4.85 -10.50
CA GLY A 36 -10.47 5.35 -11.16
C GLY A 36 -11.12 4.38 -12.15
N PHE A 37 -10.53 3.20 -12.39
CA PHE A 37 -11.14 2.14 -13.19
C PHE A 37 -12.08 1.26 -12.35
N SER A 38 -12.88 0.46 -13.03
CA SER A 38 -13.76 -0.52 -12.38
C SER A 38 -13.00 -1.81 -12.06
N GLU A 39 -13.50 -2.58 -11.10
CA GLU A 39 -12.94 -3.90 -10.80
C GLU A 39 -13.00 -4.88 -11.98
N SER A 40 -13.95 -4.69 -12.91
CA SER A 40 -14.05 -5.47 -14.16
C SER A 40 -12.93 -5.19 -15.16
N ASP A 41 -12.24 -4.05 -15.04
CA ASP A 41 -11.11 -3.68 -15.89
C ASP A 41 -9.81 -4.37 -15.48
N ILE A 42 -9.78 -5.00 -14.29
CA ILE A 42 -8.59 -5.67 -13.77
C ILE A 42 -8.27 -6.92 -14.59
N ARG A 43 -7.02 -6.98 -15.08
CA ARG A 43 -6.48 -8.14 -15.80
C ARG A 43 -5.28 -8.79 -15.11
N VAL A 44 -4.77 -8.17 -14.04
CA VAL A 44 -3.52 -8.57 -13.38
C VAL A 44 -3.74 -8.80 -11.89
N THR A 45 -3.16 -9.88 -11.38
CA THR A 45 -2.99 -10.12 -9.95
C THR A 45 -1.50 -10.17 -9.63
N LEU A 46 -1.03 -9.25 -8.78
CA LEU A 46 0.33 -9.24 -8.25
C LEU A 46 0.39 -10.14 -7.01
N TYR A 47 1.15 -11.23 -7.11
CA TYR A 47 1.51 -12.05 -5.96
C TYR A 47 2.74 -11.47 -5.28
N ARG A 48 2.67 -11.23 -3.97
CA ARG A 48 3.80 -10.65 -3.22
C ARG A 48 3.75 -11.00 -1.75
N ASP A 49 4.86 -10.72 -1.08
CA ASP A 49 4.99 -10.85 0.37
C ASP A 49 4.05 -9.89 1.13
N ASN A 50 3.80 -10.22 2.41
CA ASN A 50 2.93 -9.45 3.29
C ASN A 50 3.47 -8.04 3.55
N HIS A 51 4.76 -7.90 3.83
CA HIS A 51 5.38 -6.71 4.43
C HIS A 51 6.05 -5.76 3.45
N ALA A 52 5.97 -6.06 2.15
CA ALA A 52 6.62 -5.31 1.09
C ALA A 52 8.15 -5.34 1.10
N TRP A 53 8.74 -6.44 1.56
CA TRP A 53 10.19 -6.58 1.69
C TRP A 53 10.85 -7.26 0.49
N CYS A 54 10.09 -7.93 -0.38
CA CYS A 54 10.67 -8.58 -1.55
C CYS A 54 11.08 -7.55 -2.61
N PRO A 55 12.38 -7.38 -2.93
CA PRO A 55 12.84 -6.40 -3.91
C PRO A 55 12.36 -6.70 -5.32
N TYR A 56 12.15 -7.98 -5.66
CA TYR A 56 11.61 -8.39 -6.96
C TYR A 56 10.15 -7.97 -7.12
N CYS A 57 9.33 -8.20 -6.09
CA CYS A 57 7.95 -7.74 -6.07
C CYS A 57 7.86 -6.22 -6.11
N GLN A 58 8.77 -5.52 -5.42
CA GLN A 58 8.79 -4.05 -5.37
C GLN A 58 8.96 -3.43 -6.77
N LYS A 59 9.82 -4.00 -7.62
CA LYS A 59 10.01 -3.49 -9.00
C LYS A 59 8.71 -3.52 -9.80
N ILE A 60 8.00 -4.64 -9.78
CA ILE A 60 6.72 -4.79 -10.48
C ILE A 60 5.66 -3.89 -9.87
N TRP A 61 5.65 -3.79 -8.54
CA TRP A 61 4.72 -2.93 -7.81
C TRP A 61 4.87 -1.45 -8.20
N LEU A 62 6.10 -0.94 -8.18
CA LEU A 62 6.39 0.45 -8.58
C LEU A 62 5.95 0.72 -10.02
N TRP A 63 6.19 -0.22 -10.93
CA TRP A 63 5.79 -0.07 -12.33
C TRP A 63 4.26 -0.06 -12.51
N LEU A 64 3.53 -0.94 -11.82
CA LEU A 64 2.06 -0.95 -11.87
C LEU A 64 1.45 0.36 -11.32
N GLU A 65 2.01 0.88 -10.21
CA GLU A 65 1.60 2.17 -9.64
C GLU A 65 1.93 3.34 -10.58
N GLU A 66 3.15 3.40 -11.13
CA GLU A 66 3.58 4.46 -12.05
C GLU A 66 2.73 4.49 -13.32
N LYS A 67 2.34 3.31 -13.84
CA LYS A 67 1.47 3.20 -15.02
C LYS A 67 -0.02 3.26 -14.71
N GLN A 68 -0.40 3.33 -13.43
CA GLN A 68 -1.80 3.37 -12.99
C GLN A 68 -2.65 2.23 -13.58
N ILE A 69 -2.05 1.04 -13.73
CA ILE A 69 -2.74 -0.15 -14.24
C ILE A 69 -3.55 -0.75 -13.09
N PRO A 70 -4.88 -0.95 -13.20
CA PRO A 70 -5.68 -1.53 -12.11
C PRO A 70 -5.33 -3.00 -11.88
N TYR A 71 -5.14 -3.39 -10.61
CA TYR A 71 -4.66 -4.72 -10.24
C TYR A 71 -5.11 -5.15 -8.83
N ARG A 72 -5.14 -6.48 -8.64
CA ARG A 72 -5.29 -7.10 -7.31
C ARG A 72 -3.95 -7.48 -6.75
N ILE A 73 -3.85 -7.52 -5.43
CA ILE A 73 -2.68 -8.03 -4.73
C ILE A 73 -3.08 -9.28 -3.96
N GLN A 74 -2.45 -10.41 -4.27
CA GLN A 74 -2.56 -11.61 -3.46
C GLN A 74 -1.32 -11.72 -2.57
N LYS A 75 -1.56 -11.66 -1.26
CA LYS A 75 -0.50 -11.82 -0.27
C LYS A 75 -0.18 -13.29 -0.09
N ILE A 76 1.11 -13.61 -0.17
CA ILE A 76 1.64 -14.96 0.01
C ILE A 76 2.85 -14.92 0.94
N THR A 77 2.99 -15.96 1.76
CA THR A 77 4.19 -16.14 2.58
C THR A 77 5.32 -16.58 1.66
N MET A 78 6.14 -15.61 1.26
CA MET A 78 7.34 -15.86 0.45
C MET A 78 8.48 -16.28 1.37
N PHE A 79 9.00 -17.49 1.19
CA PHE A 79 10.28 -17.89 1.74
C PHE A 79 11.36 -17.33 0.82
N CYS A 80 11.77 -16.09 1.10
CA CYS A 80 12.77 -15.35 0.32
C CYS A 80 14.17 -15.68 0.81
#